data_AF-A0A1I8NJ12-F1
#
_entry.id   AF-A0A1I8NJ12-F1
#
_cell.length_a   1.000
_cell.length_b   1.000
_cell.length_c   1.000
_cell.angle_alpha   90.00
_cell.angle_beta   90.00
_cell.angle_gamma   90.00
#
_symmetry.space_group_name_H-M   'P 1'
#
loop_
_entity.id
_entity.type
_entity.pdbx_description
1 polymer ?
#
loop_
_entity_poly.entity_id
_entity_poly.type
_entity_poly.pdbx_seq_one_letter_code
_entity_poly.pdbx_strand_id
1 'polypeptide(L)'
;MKNFTIVLCVVLLALPQIYAACIDSDIHANELCQQNGTQGPVPLECDDKCGSFIICYKIGDKLQGLVKACTSGTYYDRSLKYCSSNKPEYCA
;
A
#
# COMPACT_ATOMS: atom_id res chain seq x y z
N MET A 1 -36.28 -18.64 -16.78
CA MET A 1 -36.15 -18.98 -15.35
C MET A 1 -34.81 -19.68 -15.18
N LYS A 2 -33.73 -19.01 -14.74
CA LYS A 2 -33.33 -19.02 -13.32
C LYS A 2 -32.25 -17.92 -13.11
N ASN A 3 -32.68 -16.67 -13.13
CA ASN A 3 -31.86 -15.48 -12.88
C ASN A 3 -31.69 -15.22 -11.37
N PHE A 4 -31.44 -16.25 -10.56
CA PHE A 4 -31.48 -16.10 -9.09
C PHE A 4 -30.19 -16.53 -8.36
N THR A 5 -29.24 -17.15 -9.05
CA THR A 5 -28.01 -17.65 -8.40
C THR A 5 -26.81 -16.70 -8.54
N ILE A 6 -26.85 -15.73 -9.46
CA ILE A 6 -25.70 -14.83 -9.73
C ILE A 6 -25.66 -13.64 -8.76
N VAL A 7 -26.81 -13.24 -8.19
CA VAL A 7 -26.91 -11.99 -7.43
C VAL A 7 -26.54 -12.15 -5.95
N LEU A 8 -26.53 -13.37 -5.41
CA LEU A 8 -26.23 -13.62 -3.99
C LEU A 8 -24.73 -13.79 -3.70
N CYS A 9 -23.89 -13.96 -4.72
CA CYS A 9 -22.43 -14.13 -4.55
C CYS A 9 -21.64 -12.80 -4.64
N VAL A 10 -22.26 -11.74 -5.17
CA VAL A 10 -21.56 -10.47 -5.44
C VAL A 10 -21.59 -9.52 -4.24
N VAL A 11 -22.53 -9.69 -3.30
CA VAL A 11 -22.80 -8.71 -2.23
C VAL A 11 -22.08 -9.05 -0.90
N LEU A 12 -21.51 -10.26 -0.74
CA LEU A 12 -20.81 -10.69 0.47
C LEU A 12 -19.27 -10.59 0.42
N LEU A 13 -18.68 -10.03 -0.65
CA LEU A 13 -17.23 -9.79 -0.75
C LEU A 13 -16.82 -8.34 -0.43
N ALA A 14 -17.72 -7.56 0.17
CA ALA A 14 -17.38 -6.26 0.73
C ALA A 14 -16.76 -6.46 2.13
N LEU A 15 -15.42 -6.50 2.13
CA LEU A 15 -14.46 -6.46 3.26
C LEU A 15 -14.03 -7.86 3.78
N PRO A 16 -12.74 -8.23 3.73
CA PRO A 16 -11.55 -7.36 3.74
C PRO A 16 -10.55 -7.71 2.63
N GLN A 17 -10.69 -7.10 1.46
CA GLN A 17 -9.65 -7.15 0.42
C GLN A 17 -8.36 -6.40 0.85
N ILE A 18 -8.48 -5.62 1.93
CA ILE A 18 -7.42 -4.79 2.52
C ILE A 18 -6.41 -5.63 3.33
N TYR A 19 -6.84 -6.76 3.92
CA TYR A 19 -5.95 -7.59 4.76
C TYR A 19 -5.03 -8.53 3.97
N ALA A 20 -5.35 -8.85 2.72
CA ALA A 20 -4.50 -9.70 1.87
C ALA A 20 -3.24 -8.95 1.39
N ALA A 21 -3.24 -7.62 1.39
CA ALA A 21 -2.18 -6.77 0.85
C ALA A 21 -0.87 -6.78 1.64
N CYS A 22 -0.88 -7.11 2.94
CA CYS A 22 0.35 -7.15 3.75
C CYS A 22 0.98 -8.54 3.86
N ILE A 23 0.34 -9.58 3.31
CA ILE A 23 0.81 -10.96 3.45
C ILE A 23 2.07 -11.20 2.58
N ASP A 24 2.21 -10.42 1.51
CA ASP A 24 3.45 -10.29 0.74
C ASP A 24 3.66 -8.82 0.36
N SER A 25 4.37 -8.09 1.22
CA SER A 25 4.58 -6.66 1.08
C SER A 25 5.35 -6.28 -0.20
N ASP A 26 6.15 -7.20 -0.75
CA ASP A 26 6.94 -6.97 -1.96
C ASP A 26 6.10 -7.15 -3.23
N ILE A 27 5.22 -8.15 -3.29
CA ILE A 27 4.23 -8.28 -4.38
C ILE A 27 3.32 -7.05 -4.39
N HIS A 28 2.80 -6.66 -3.24
CA HIS A 28 1.90 -5.51 -3.13
C HIS A 28 2.59 -4.19 -3.51
N ALA A 29 3.85 -4.01 -3.13
CA ALA A 29 4.62 -2.83 -3.50
C ALA A 29 4.77 -2.68 -5.03
N ASN A 30 4.99 -3.78 -5.75
CA ASN A 30 5.10 -3.75 -7.21
C ASN A 30 3.78 -3.34 -7.89
N GLU A 31 2.66 -3.89 -7.44
CA GLU A 31 1.34 -3.54 -7.98
C GLU A 31 1.02 -2.07 -7.72
N LEU A 32 1.27 -1.58 -6.49
CA LEU A 32 1.04 -0.19 -6.12
C LEU A 32 1.87 0.75 -6.98
N CYS A 33 3.16 0.46 -7.19
CA CYS A 33 4.02 1.28 -8.01
C CYS A 33 3.59 1.30 -9.48
N GLN A 34 3.10 0.19 -10.03
CA GLN A 34 2.55 0.15 -11.38
C GLN A 34 1.27 0.97 -11.51
N GLN A 35 0.38 0.90 -10.52
CA GLN A 35 -0.87 1.67 -10.51
C GLN A 35 -0.64 3.18 -10.30
N ASN A 36 0.26 3.54 -9.39
CA ASN A 36 0.61 4.93 -9.09
C ASN A 36 1.35 5.60 -10.26
N GLY A 37 2.07 4.84 -11.09
CA GLY A 37 2.66 5.31 -12.34
C GLY A 37 3.81 6.31 -12.18
N THR A 38 4.24 6.59 -10.95
CA THR A 38 5.34 7.54 -10.66
C THR A 38 6.42 6.89 -9.79
N GLN A 39 7.65 7.38 -9.97
CA GLN A 39 8.80 6.98 -9.16
C GLN A 39 8.83 7.78 -7.85
N GLY A 40 9.51 7.22 -6.85
CA GLY A 40 9.74 7.86 -5.56
C GLY A 40 8.97 7.23 -4.40
N PRO A 41 8.97 7.89 -3.24
CA PRO A 41 8.36 7.37 -2.03
C PRO A 41 6.83 7.45 -2.09
N VAL A 42 6.16 6.36 -1.75
CA VAL A 42 4.71 6.30 -1.59
C VAL A 42 4.33 5.64 -0.26
N PRO A 43 3.14 5.94 0.29
CA PRO A 43 2.68 5.31 1.53
C PRO A 43 2.53 3.79 1.36
N LEU A 44 2.80 3.04 2.43
CA LEU A 44 2.36 1.67 2.56
C LEU A 44 1.00 1.69 3.27
N GLU A 45 -0.10 1.63 2.49
CA GLU A 45 -1.46 1.87 2.99
C GLU A 45 -1.91 0.94 4.13
N CYS A 46 -1.27 -0.22 4.27
CA CYS A 46 -1.62 -1.17 5.32
C CYS A 46 -0.76 -1.04 6.60
N ASP A 47 0.21 -0.13 6.61
CA ASP A 47 0.97 0.23 7.80
C ASP A 47 0.33 1.44 8.49
N ASP A 48 -0.58 1.14 9.41
CA ASP A 48 -1.25 2.14 10.24
C ASP A 48 -0.30 2.90 11.17
N LYS A 49 0.87 2.34 11.48
CA LYS A 49 1.89 2.97 12.32
C LYS A 49 2.83 3.86 11.52
N CYS A 50 2.77 3.83 10.19
CA CYS A 50 3.66 4.58 9.30
C CYS A 50 5.15 4.28 9.55
N GLY A 51 5.47 3.09 10.07
CA GLY A 51 6.85 2.65 10.30
C GLY A 51 7.57 2.23 9.02
N SER A 52 6.86 2.14 7.90
CA SER A 52 7.31 1.68 6.60
C SER A 52 6.63 2.44 5.46
N PHE A 53 7.26 2.38 4.31
CA PHE A 53 6.80 3.01 3.07
C PHE A 53 7.34 2.23 1.87
N ILE A 54 6.91 2.58 0.67
CA ILE A 54 7.38 1.95 -0.56
C ILE A 54 8.23 2.94 -1.35
N ILE A 55 9.37 2.48 -1.86
CA ILE A 55 10.12 3.19 -2.89
C ILE A 55 9.74 2.58 -4.24
N CYS A 56 9.09 3.38 -5.08
CA CYS A 56 8.83 3.05 -6.48
C CYS A 56 10.03 3.46 -7.34
N TYR A 57 10.55 2.53 -8.13
CA TYR A 57 11.70 2.78 -9.01
C TYR A 57 11.51 2.06 -10.34
N LYS A 58 12.12 2.59 -11.40
CA LYS A 58 11.96 2.07 -12.76
C LYS A 58 13.05 1.03 -13.08
N ILE A 59 12.64 -0.14 -13.57
CA ILE A 59 13.52 -1.14 -14.20
C ILE A 59 13.00 -1.42 -15.61
N GLY A 60 13.79 -1.07 -16.64
CA GLY A 60 13.30 -1.10 -18.02
C GLY A 60 12.09 -0.17 -18.16
N ASP A 61 10.96 -0.67 -18.66
CA ASP A 61 9.70 0.09 -18.75
C ASP A 61 8.69 -0.21 -17.63
N LYS A 62 9.08 -0.98 -16.61
CA LYS A 62 8.21 -1.32 -15.48
C LYS A 62 8.61 -0.55 -14.23
N LEU A 63 7.62 -0.18 -13.43
CA LEU A 63 7.84 0.26 -12.06
C LEU A 63 7.86 -0.95 -11.13
N GLN A 64 8.83 -0.98 -10.24
CA GLN A 64 8.94 -1.92 -9.14
C GLN A 64 8.86 -1.17 -7.82
N GLY A 65 8.33 -1.84 -6.81
CA GLY A 65 8.21 -1.32 -5.46
C GLY A 65 9.10 -2.10 -4.51
N LEU A 66 9.77 -1.37 -3.63
CA LEU A 66 10.55 -1.94 -2.54
C LEU A 66 10.08 -1.36 -1.22
N VAL A 67 9.66 -2.23 -0.30
CA VAL A 67 9.25 -1.82 1.03
C VAL A 67 10.49 -1.42 1.84
N LYS A 68 10.39 -0.27 2.50
CA LYS A 68 11.43 0.32 3.33
C LYS A 68 10.86 0.65 4.69
N ALA A 69 11.57 0.24 5.73
CA ALA A 69 11.29 0.68 7.08
C ALA A 69 11.89 2.07 7.32
N CYS A 70 11.17 2.89 8.08
CA CYS A 70 11.69 4.08 8.72
C CYS A 70 12.65 3.70 9.86
N THR A 71 13.56 4.60 10.21
CA THR A 71 14.39 4.43 11.40
C THR A 71 13.51 4.43 12.66
N SER A 72 13.92 3.72 13.71
CA SER A 72 13.19 3.70 14.98
C SER A 72 12.90 5.12 15.50
N GLY A 73 11.67 5.37 15.93
CA GLY A 73 11.21 6.69 16.38
C GLY A 73 10.91 7.68 15.25
N THR A 74 10.92 7.25 13.99
CA THR A 74 10.51 8.06 12.84
C THR A 74 9.36 7.41 12.08
N TYR A 75 8.59 8.22 11.37
CA TYR A 75 7.32 7.87 10.76
C TYR A 75 7.27 8.44 9.35
N TYR A 76 6.81 7.65 8.38
CA TYR A 76 6.65 8.12 7.01
C TYR A 76 5.55 9.18 6.92
N ASP A 77 5.94 10.39 6.54
CA ASP A 77 5.01 11.48 6.27
C ASP A 77 4.69 11.52 4.77
N ARG A 78 3.42 11.27 4.41
CA ARG A 78 2.94 11.20 3.02
C ARG A 78 2.96 12.56 2.31
N SER A 79 2.98 13.66 3.06
CA SER A 79 3.03 15.03 2.55
C SER A 79 4.48 15.44 2.28
N LEU A 80 5.38 15.06 3.18
CA LEU A 80 6.81 15.35 3.08
C LEU A 80 7.56 14.33 2.22
N LYS A 81 6.98 13.14 2.01
CA LYS A 81 7.54 12.00 1.27
C LYS A 81 8.83 11.42 1.89
N TYR A 82 9.02 11.56 3.21
CA TYR A 82 10.16 10.96 3.93
C TYR A 82 9.80 10.60 5.37
N CYS A 83 10.68 9.82 6.03
CA CYS A 83 10.53 9.47 7.45
C CYS A 83 10.93 10.64 8.36
N SER A 84 9.99 11.17 9.13
CA SER A 84 10.16 12.29 10.04
C SER A 84 10.03 11.85 11.50
N SER A 85 10.67 12.56 12.43
CA SER A 85 10.45 12.34 13.87
C SER A 85 9.06 12.80 14.34
N ASN A 86 8.39 13.64 13.55
CA ASN A 86 7.04 14.11 13.87
C ASN A 86 6.05 13.04 13.43
N LYS A 87 5.39 12.37 14.38
CA LYS A 87 4.34 11.39 14.09
C LYS A 87 3.14 12.09 13.46
N PRO A 88 2.77 11.81 12.20
CA PRO A 88 1.56 12.37 11.61
C PRO A 88 0.29 11.93 12.36
N GLU A 89 -0.73 12.79 12.40
CA GLU A 89 -1.99 12.50 13.12
C GLU A 89 -2.75 11.30 12.55
N TYR A 90 -2.54 10.96 11.28
CA TYR A 90 -3.18 9.82 10.63
C TYR A 90 -2.50 8.48 10.96
N CYS A 91 -1.38 8.48 11.69
CA CYS A 91 -0.68 7.27 12.11
C CYS A 91 -1.10 6.86 13.54
N ALA A 92 -1.38 5.58 13.74
CA ALA A 92 -1.81 4.98 15.01
C ALA A 92 -0.81 5.17 16.16
#